data_AF-A0AAE1T7P9-F1
#
_entry.id   AF-A0AAE1T7P9-F1
#
_cell.length_a   1.000
_cell.length_b   1.000
_cell.length_c   1.000
_cell.angle_alpha   90.00
_cell.angle_beta   90.00
_cell.angle_gamma   90.00
#
_symmetry.space_group_name_H-M   'P 1'
#
loop_
_entity.id
_entity.type
_entity.pdbx_description
1 polymer ?
#
loop_
_entity_poly.entity_id
_entity_poly.type
_entity_poly.pdbx_seq_one_letter_code
_entity_poly.pdbx_strand_id
1 'polypeptide(L)'
;MDAETALEFVKHGATLLLLDVPQYTLIGIDTQMFSSGPNFKGIKMIPPGIHFIYYSSANREGSEFSPVVGFFIDATASQVIVRKWDQKEERFVKLSEEEEERYSDAVKRLEFDKQLGHTH
;
A
#
# COMPACT_ATOMS: atom_id res chain seq x y z
N MET A 1 6.99 20.19 0.72
CA MET A 1 7.19 19.68 2.08
C MET A 1 8.56 20.16 2.55
N ASP A 2 8.66 20.69 3.76
CA ASP A 2 9.97 21.00 4.36
C ASP A 2 10.65 19.72 4.87
N ALA A 3 11.96 19.79 5.11
CA ALA A 3 12.76 18.63 5.49
C ALA A 3 12.39 18.05 6.87
N GLU A 4 11.82 18.87 7.76
CA GLU A 4 11.43 18.47 9.11
C GLU A 4 10.20 17.57 9.07
N THR A 5 9.17 17.98 8.34
CA THR A 5 7.95 17.19 8.11
C THR A 5 8.26 15.87 7.42
N ALA A 6 9.16 15.88 6.42
CA ALA A 6 9.59 14.66 5.74
C ALA A 6 10.29 13.68 6.70
N LEU A 7 11.13 14.21 7.61
CA LEU A 7 11.81 13.42 8.62
C LEU A 7 10.84 12.81 9.65
N GLU A 8 9.79 13.55 10.02
CA GLU A 8 8.75 13.01 10.90
C GLU A 8 8.00 11.86 10.25
N PHE A 9 7.65 11.95 8.97
CA PHE A 9 6.99 10.84 8.27
C PHE A 9 7.89 9.63 8.04
N VAL A 10 9.19 9.82 7.88
CA VAL A 10 10.15 8.71 7.89
C VAL A 10 10.15 8.00 9.25
N LYS A 11 10.05 8.74 10.36
CA LYS A 11 10.11 8.18 11.72
C LYS A 11 8.78 7.56 12.17
N HIS A 12 7.67 8.22 11.86
CA HIS A 12 6.36 7.95 12.45
C HIS A 12 5.31 7.54 11.43
N GLY A 13 5.61 7.60 10.14
CA GLY A 13 4.68 7.19 9.10
C GLY A 13 4.45 5.67 9.12
N ALA A 14 3.20 5.28 8.91
CA ALA A 14 2.83 3.90 8.69
C ALA A 14 3.26 3.44 7.29
N THR A 15 3.28 2.12 7.10
CA THR A 15 3.49 1.47 5.83
C THR A 15 2.32 0.56 5.52
N LEU A 16 1.75 0.70 4.32
CA LEU A 16 0.79 -0.24 3.75
C LEU A 16 1.53 -1.11 2.73
N LEU A 17 1.75 -2.39 3.08
CA LEU A 17 2.30 -3.40 2.18
C LEU A 17 1.16 -4.08 1.42
N LEU A 18 1.20 -4.00 0.08
CA LEU A 18 0.25 -4.60 -0.84
C LEU A 18 0.97 -5.73 -1.61
N LEU A 19 0.64 -6.97 -1.27
CA LEU A 19 1.26 -8.15 -1.87
C LEU A 19 0.48 -8.59 -3.11
N ASP A 20 1.23 -9.06 -4.11
CA ASP A 20 0.74 -9.69 -5.35
C ASP A 20 -0.24 -8.81 -6.16
N VAL A 21 -0.09 -7.48 -6.05
CA VAL A 21 -0.86 -6.52 -6.85
C VAL A 21 -0.57 -6.77 -8.33
N PRO A 22 -1.60 -6.97 -9.18
CA PRO A 22 -1.40 -7.04 -10.61
C PRO A 22 -0.80 -5.73 -11.13
N GLN A 23 0.08 -5.82 -12.13
CA GLN A 23 0.62 -4.64 -12.81
C GLN A 23 -0.52 -3.83 -13.45
N TYR A 24 -0.33 -2.51 -13.54
CA TYR A 24 -1.27 -1.54 -14.10
C TYR A 24 -2.52 -1.26 -13.26
N THR A 25 -2.72 -1.98 -12.15
CA THR A 25 -3.77 -1.67 -11.16
C THR A 25 -3.62 -0.22 -10.72
N LEU A 26 -4.69 0.57 -10.84
CA LEU A 26 -4.75 1.90 -10.26
C LEU A 26 -4.90 1.72 -8.75
N ILE A 27 -3.98 2.29 -7.99
CA ILE A 27 -3.99 2.30 -6.52
C ILE A 27 -4.05 3.76 -6.09
N GLY A 28 -5.00 4.06 -5.21
CA GLY A 28 -5.18 5.38 -4.62
C GLY A 28 -5.20 5.34 -3.10
N ILE A 29 -4.70 6.42 -2.53
CA ILE A 29 -4.78 6.76 -1.12
C ILE A 29 -5.29 8.20 -1.01
N ASP A 30 -6.48 8.36 -0.42
CA ASP A 30 -7.21 9.61 -0.32
C ASP A 30 -7.35 10.35 -1.66
N THR A 31 -6.53 11.37 -1.90
CA THR A 31 -6.57 12.20 -3.11
C THR A 31 -5.51 11.82 -4.13
N GLN A 32 -4.58 10.94 -3.77
CA GLN A 32 -3.47 10.53 -4.62
C GLN A 32 -3.78 9.20 -5.28
N MET A 33 -3.33 9.05 -6.52
CA MET A 33 -3.51 7.84 -7.31
C MET A 33 -2.32 7.62 -8.21
N PHE A 34 -1.92 6.37 -8.36
CA PHE A 34 -0.82 5.95 -9.22
C PHE A 34 -1.11 4.55 -9.78
N SER A 35 -0.39 4.17 -10.83
CA SER A 35 -0.48 2.83 -11.44
C SER A 35 0.60 1.93 -10.85
N SER A 36 0.25 0.69 -10.51
CA SER A 36 1.21 -0.29 -9.98
C SER A 36 2.22 -0.71 -11.05
N GLY A 37 3.50 -0.50 -10.73
CA GLY A 37 4.61 -1.05 -11.51
C GLY A 37 4.89 -2.53 -11.20
N PRO A 38 5.76 -3.20 -11.97
CA PRO A 38 6.05 -4.62 -11.80
C PRO A 38 6.69 -4.97 -10.44
N ASN A 39 7.34 -4.00 -9.80
CA ASN A 39 7.97 -4.15 -8.49
C ASN A 39 7.20 -3.45 -7.37
N PHE A 40 6.05 -2.86 -7.65
CA PHE A 40 5.29 -2.12 -6.63
C PHE A 40 4.77 -3.08 -5.57
N LYS A 41 5.00 -2.75 -4.30
CA LYS A 41 4.51 -3.53 -3.16
C LYS A 41 3.85 -2.69 -2.07
N GLY A 42 3.55 -1.42 -2.32
CA GLY A 42 2.81 -0.61 -1.36
C GLY A 42 3.33 0.81 -1.17
N ILE A 43 2.91 1.42 -0.08
CA ILE A 43 3.08 2.84 0.23
C ILE A 43 3.68 2.95 1.63
N LYS A 44 4.73 3.77 1.78
CA LYS A 44 5.33 4.13 3.06
C LYS A 44 5.14 5.63 3.34
N MET A 45 5.45 6.03 4.57
CA MET A 45 5.30 7.41 5.03
C MET A 45 3.84 7.89 5.04
N ILE A 46 2.90 6.97 5.33
CA ILE A 46 1.48 7.32 5.51
C ILE A 46 1.34 8.00 6.88
N PRO A 47 0.81 9.24 6.95
CA PRO A 47 0.58 9.91 8.23
C PRO A 47 -0.32 9.09 9.16
N PRO A 48 -0.22 9.24 10.49
CA PRO A 48 -1.19 8.63 11.39
C PRO A 48 -2.61 9.17 11.16
N GLY A 49 -3.61 8.30 11.19
CA GLY A 49 -5.02 8.64 11.02
C GLY A 49 -5.79 7.69 10.10
N ILE A 50 -7.04 8.04 9.82
CA ILE A 50 -7.90 7.29 8.90
C ILE A 50 -7.57 7.68 7.46
N HIS A 51 -7.27 6.66 6.64
CA HIS A 51 -7.03 6.82 5.21
C HIS A 51 -7.95 5.92 4.41
N PHE A 52 -8.40 6.40 3.26
CA PHE A 52 -9.18 5.61 2.31
C PHE A 52 -8.28 5.07 1.21
N ILE A 53 -8.14 3.74 1.15
CA ILE A 53 -7.43 3.05 0.09
C ILE A 53 -8.44 2.58 -0.93
N TYR A 54 -8.25 2.94 -2.20
CA TYR A 54 -9.10 2.51 -3.29
C TYR A 54 -8.27 2.04 -4.47
N TYR A 55 -8.85 1.19 -5.28
CA TYR A 55 -8.17 0.60 -6.41
C TYR A 55 -9.13 0.15 -7.49
N SER A 56 -8.58 0.00 -8.68
CA SER A 56 -9.26 -0.56 -9.84
C SER A 56 -8.26 -1.46 -10.57
N SER A 57 -8.57 -2.76 -10.64
CA SER A 57 -7.76 -3.72 -11.39
C SER A 57 -7.83 -3.40 -12.87
N ALA A 58 -6.71 -3.56 -13.56
CA ALA A 58 -6.63 -3.39 -14.99
C ALA A 58 -6.59 -4.74 -15.71
N ASN A 59 -7.03 -4.78 -16.95
CA ASN A 59 -6.72 -5.89 -17.84
C ASN A 59 -5.19 -5.99 -18.08
N ARG A 60 -4.73 -7.08 -18.71
CA ARG A 60 -3.29 -7.32 -18.95
C ARG A 60 -2.58 -6.22 -19.75
N GLU A 61 -3.34 -5.44 -20.53
CA GLU A 61 -2.84 -4.38 -21.39
C GLU A 61 -2.83 -3.01 -20.70
N GLY A 62 -3.45 -2.88 -19.53
CA GLY A 62 -3.59 -1.60 -18.82
C GLY A 62 -4.56 -0.62 -19.48
N SER A 63 -5.45 -1.11 -20.36
CA SER A 63 -6.36 -0.29 -21.19
C SER A 63 -7.78 -0.21 -20.65
N GLU A 64 -8.20 -1.23 -19.89
CA GLU A 64 -9.56 -1.32 -19.31
C GLU A 64 -9.46 -1.57 -17.80
N PHE A 65 -10.42 -0.99 -17.07
CA PHE A 65 -10.41 -0.89 -15.61
C PHE A 65 -11.71 -1.43 -15.01
N SER A 66 -11.59 -2.19 -13.92
CA SER A 66 -12.74 -2.68 -13.16
C SER A 66 -13.39 -1.56 -12.32
N PRO A 67 -14.62 -1.75 -11.81
CA PRO A 67 -15.21 -0.80 -10.87
C PRO A 67 -14.29 -0.51 -9.69
N VAL A 68 -14.21 0.76 -9.28
CA VAL A 68 -13.39 1.16 -8.13
C VAL A 68 -13.97 0.55 -6.86
N VAL A 69 -13.13 -0.15 -6.12
CA VAL A 69 -13.42 -0.66 -4.78
C VAL A 69 -12.41 -0.11 -3.79
N GLY A 70 -12.72 -0.14 -2.51
CA GLY A 70 -11.82 0.40 -1.49
C GLY A 70 -12.15 -0.04 -0.09
N PHE A 71 -11.25 0.29 0.83
CA PHE A 71 -11.35 0.03 2.25
C PHE A 71 -10.66 1.14 3.04
N PHE A 72 -11.12 1.35 4.27
CA PHE A 72 -10.45 2.23 5.21
C PHE A 72 -9.34 1.50 5.96
N ILE A 73 -8.27 2.23 6.26
CA ILE A 73 -7.27 1.86 7.25
C ILE A 73 -7.25 2.90 8.36
N ASP A 74 -6.97 2.45 9.58
CA ASP A 74 -6.58 3.30 10.69
C ASP A 74 -5.08 3.13 10.90
N ALA A 75 -4.30 4.10 10.42
CA ALA A 75 -2.85 4.07 10.45
C ALA A 75 -2.36 4.64 11.78
N THR A 76 -1.73 3.79 12.59
CA THR A 76 -1.04 4.22 13.81
C THR A 76 0.46 4.45 13.53
N ALA A 77 1.12 5.22 14.41
CA ALA A 77 2.51 5.60 14.21
C ALA A 77 3.43 4.39 14.00
N SER A 78 4.22 4.41 12.92
CA SER A 78 5.16 3.36 12.53
C SER A 78 4.53 1.96 12.33
N GLN A 79 3.21 1.87 12.16
CA GLN A 79 2.52 0.60 11.93
C GLN A 79 2.85 0.05 10.55
N VAL A 80 2.92 -1.28 10.43
CA VAL A 80 2.89 -1.97 9.14
C VAL A 80 1.54 -2.65 8.98
N ILE A 81 0.82 -2.31 7.93
CA ILE A 81 -0.46 -2.91 7.56
C ILE A 81 -0.21 -3.74 6.31
N VAL A 82 -0.53 -5.03 6.35
CA VAL A 82 -0.29 -5.94 5.23
C VAL A 82 -1.62 -6.36 4.62
N ARG A 83 -1.71 -6.29 3.29
CA ARG A 83 -2.81 -6.85 2.52
C ARG A 83 -2.27 -7.64 1.35
N LYS A 84 -2.99 -8.68 0.96
CA LYS A 84 -2.64 -9.50 -0.21
C LYS A 84 -3.77 -9.48 -1.23
N TRP A 85 -3.42 -9.42 -2.50
CA TRP A 85 -4.37 -9.53 -3.59
C TRP A 85 -4.94 -10.94 -3.67
N ASP A 86 -6.26 -11.05 -3.65
CA ASP A 86 -6.98 -12.26 -4.02
C ASP A 86 -7.37 -12.14 -5.50
N GLN A 87 -6.80 -13.01 -6.34
CA GLN A 87 -7.02 -12.96 -7.78
C GLN A 87 -8.45 -13.36 -8.19
N LYS A 88 -9.12 -14.19 -7.39
CA LYS A 88 -10.46 -14.67 -7.72
C LYS A 88 -11.51 -13.61 -7.39
N GLU A 89 -11.33 -12.94 -6.26
CA GLU A 89 -12.27 -11.93 -5.76
C GLU A 89 -11.87 -10.51 -6.19
N GLU A 90 -10.76 -10.35 -6.93
CA GLU A 90 -10.16 -9.08 -7.37
C GLU A 90 -10.10 -8.02 -6.27
N ARG A 91 -9.66 -8.42 -5.07
CA ARG A 91 -9.64 -7.54 -3.91
C ARG A 91 -8.49 -7.80 -2.96
N PHE A 92 -8.16 -6.80 -2.16
CA PHE A 92 -7.23 -6.94 -1.05
C PHE A 92 -7.87 -7.61 0.16
N VAL A 93 -7.25 -8.69 0.64
CA VAL A 93 -7.65 -9.43 1.83
C VAL A 93 -6.61 -9.32 2.95
N LYS A 94 -7.06 -9.50 4.20
CA LYS A 94 -6.17 -9.65 5.36
C LYS A 94 -5.48 -11.01 5.30
N LEU A 95 -4.28 -11.07 5.85
CA LEU A 95 -3.57 -12.34 6.02
C LEU A 95 -3.84 -12.91 7.41
N SER A 96 -3.31 -14.11 7.67
CA SER A 96 -3.24 -14.62 9.04
C SER A 96 -2.30 -13.76 9.89
N GLU A 97 -2.50 -13.73 11.22
CA GLU A 97 -1.66 -12.94 12.13
C GLU A 97 -0.17 -13.28 12.01
N GLU A 98 0.15 -14.57 11.88
CA GLU A 98 1.53 -15.06 11.69
C GLU A 98 2.16 -14.50 10.40
N GLU A 99 1.41 -14.49 9.29
CA GLU A 99 1.89 -13.94 8.04
C GLU A 99 2.03 -12.41 8.11
N GLU A 100 1.06 -11.71 8.70
CA GLU A 100 1.13 -10.25 8.88
C GLU A 100 2.35 -9.87 9.72
N GLU A 101 2.65 -10.59 10.80
CA GLU A 101 3.83 -10.36 11.64
C GLU A 101 5.13 -10.56 10.86
N ARG A 102 5.25 -11.69 10.13
CA ARG A 102 6.43 -12.01 9.33
C ARG A 102 6.74 -10.94 8.27
N TYR A 103 5.73 -10.47 7.56
CA TYR A 103 5.90 -9.40 6.56
C TYR A 103 6.16 -8.04 7.20
N SER A 104 5.53 -7.76 8.34
CA SER A 104 5.78 -6.53 9.10
C SER A 104 7.23 -6.43 9.53
N ASP A 105 7.81 -7.53 9.99
CA ASP A 105 9.22 -7.57 10.38
C ASP A 105 10.16 -7.41 9.18
N ALA A 106 9.82 -7.98 8.02
CA ALA A 106 10.59 -7.77 6.80
C ALA A 106 10.56 -6.31 6.32
N VAL A 107 9.42 -5.62 6.46
CA VAL A 107 9.31 -4.17 6.21
C VAL A 107 10.20 -3.38 7.17
N LYS A 108 10.16 -3.70 8.48
CA LYS A 108 11.01 -3.05 9.50
C LYS A 108 12.51 -3.29 9.27
N ARG A 109 12.88 -4.43 8.66
CA ARG A 109 14.25 -4.73 8.21
C ARG A 109 14.61 -4.12 6.84
N LEU A 110 13.75 -3.27 6.30
CA LEU A 110 13.94 -2.54 5.03
C LEU A 110 14.04 -3.45 3.80
N GLU A 111 13.56 -4.70 3.86
CA GLU A 111 13.62 -5.66 2.76
C GLU A 111 12.75 -5.23 1.56
N PHE A 112 11.75 -4.38 1.80
CA PHE A 112 10.81 -3.85 0.80
C PHE A 112 11.06 -2.39 0.41
N ASP A 113 12.12 -1.75 0.92
CA ASP A 113 12.25 -0.28 0.86
C ASP A 113 12.24 0.28 -0.58
N LYS A 114 12.77 -0.49 -1.55
CA LYS A 114 12.82 -0.15 -2.99
C LYS A 114 11.50 -0.39 -3.71
N GLN A 115 10.58 -1.14 -3.13
CA GLN A 115 9.28 -1.51 -3.70
C GLN A 115 8.13 -0.66 -3.15
N LEU A 116 8.41 0.18 -2.16
CA LEU A 116 7.43 1.05 -1.51
C LEU A 116 7.50 2.46 -2.07
N GLY A 117 6.39 2.91 -2.66
CA GLY A 117 6.20 4.31 -3.04
C GLY A 117 5.96 5.20 -1.81
N HIS A 118 6.05 6.51 -1.98
CA HIS A 118 5.70 7.47 -0.95
C HIS A 118 4.80 8.56 -1.49
N THR A 119 3.95 9.12 -0.64
CA THR A 119 2.88 10.05 -1.02
C THR A 119 3.31 11.51 -1.14
N HIS A 120 4.60 11.86 -0.99
CA HIS A 120 5.08 13.24 -1.08
C HIS A 120 6.51 13.35 -1.59
#